data_AF-A3JK34-F1
#
_entry.id   AF-A3JK34-F1
#
_cell.length_a   1.000
_cell.length_b   1.000
_cell.length_c   1.000
_cell.angle_alpha   90.00
_cell.angle_beta   90.00
_cell.angle_gamma   90.00
#
_symmetry.space_group_name_H-M   'P 1'
#
loop_
_entity.id
_entity.type
_entity.pdbx_description
1 polymer ?
#
loop_
_entity_poly.entity_id
_entity_poly.type
_entity_poly.pdbx_seq_one_letter_code
_entity_poly.pdbx_strand_id
1 'polypeptide(L)'
;MTKLKDSTVPRDQIPSAILNTLDTGIDVFYFMDSQTLSMDFGNALGLGLIGMISRPKSHSERSSIVAWIPQEDVNSRDVAHLWLGDQLRDATTKAMETLKIEGEVEFHNREKKVLFSEAYYETKITGIKKDGTKCGAYIRTYSDIISELKPLPDFLAQDTEGYQVYAGDDTNYPRFQVYCFSDSLEQYVEFTTEISKSLPETVFLYTRLIKYDDNHVPPMVYDHGKALFFLVEKD
;
A
#
# COMPACT_ATOMS: atom_id res chain seq x y z
N MET A 1 -13.91 16.92 16.51
CA MET A 1 -13.50 15.55 16.90
C MET A 1 -14.39 14.57 16.15
N THR A 2 -13.88 13.92 15.11
CA THR A 2 -14.62 12.91 14.36
C THR A 2 -13.92 11.58 14.62
N LYS A 3 -14.63 10.65 15.29
CA LYS A 3 -14.20 9.27 15.50
C LYS A 3 -14.17 8.58 14.14
N LEU A 4 -13.21 7.67 13.95
CA LEU A 4 -13.26 6.67 12.87
C LEU A 4 -14.67 6.07 12.86
N LYS A 5 -15.38 6.25 11.74
CA LYS A 5 -16.69 5.62 11.56
C LYS A 5 -16.41 4.24 10.99
N ASP A 6 -16.76 3.23 11.78
CA ASP A 6 -16.64 1.83 11.36
C ASP A 6 -17.33 1.63 10.03
N SER A 7 -16.64 0.96 9.13
CA SER A 7 -17.20 0.49 7.89
C SER A 7 -17.28 -1.02 8.00
N THR A 8 -18.34 -1.50 8.64
CA THR A 8 -18.69 -2.92 8.57
C THR A 8 -19.15 -3.17 7.15
N VAL A 9 -18.40 -3.95 6.38
CA VAL A 9 -18.85 -4.44 5.07
C VAL A 9 -19.50 -5.79 5.31
N PRO A 10 -20.83 -5.90 5.16
CA PRO A 10 -21.53 -7.18 5.27
C PRO A 10 -20.95 -8.20 4.28
N ARG A 11 -20.83 -9.47 4.70
CA ARG A 11 -20.21 -10.55 3.90
C ARG A 11 -20.89 -10.74 2.54
N ASP A 12 -22.19 -10.48 2.47
CA ASP A 12 -23.03 -10.50 1.27
C ASP A 12 -22.77 -9.33 0.30
N GLN A 13 -22.07 -8.29 0.75
CA GLN A 13 -21.66 -7.14 -0.07
C GLN A 13 -20.22 -7.25 -0.59
N ILE A 14 -19.49 -8.31 -0.22
CA ILE A 14 -18.20 -8.65 -0.81
C ILE A 14 -18.47 -9.56 -2.01
N PRO A 15 -18.21 -9.12 -3.26
CA PRO A 15 -18.43 -9.93 -4.45
C PRO A 15 -17.86 -11.34 -4.29
N SER A 16 -18.63 -12.36 -4.67
CA SER A 16 -18.24 -13.77 -4.53
C SER A 16 -16.96 -14.13 -5.29
N ALA A 17 -16.61 -13.38 -6.35
CA ALA A 17 -15.36 -13.57 -7.07
C ALA A 17 -14.15 -12.92 -6.33
N ILE A 18 -14.36 -11.88 -5.52
CA ILE A 18 -13.37 -11.46 -4.52
C ILE A 18 -13.18 -12.59 -3.50
N LEU A 19 -14.23 -13.22 -3.00
CA LEU A 19 -14.10 -14.37 -2.08
C LEU A 19 -13.40 -15.59 -2.73
N ASN A 20 -13.63 -15.87 -4.02
CA ASN A 20 -13.07 -17.03 -4.72
C ASN A 20 -11.61 -16.84 -5.16
N THR A 21 -11.15 -15.62 -5.49
CA THR A 21 -9.73 -15.34 -5.78
C THR A 21 -8.86 -15.39 -4.51
N LEU A 22 -9.51 -15.33 -3.35
CA LEU A 22 -8.93 -15.35 -2.01
C LEU A 22 -8.88 -16.75 -1.39
N ASP A 23 -9.49 -17.74 -2.05
CA ASP A 23 -9.58 -19.13 -1.61
C ASP A 23 -8.23 -19.89 -1.73
N THR A 24 -7.21 -19.26 -2.32
CA THR A 24 -5.83 -19.77 -2.37
C THR A 24 -4.83 -19.04 -1.45
N GLY A 25 -5.31 -18.18 -0.54
CA GLY A 25 -4.46 -17.65 0.52
C GLY A 25 -5.00 -16.39 1.20
N ILE A 26 -6.00 -16.56 2.07
CA ILE A 26 -6.39 -15.54 3.05
C ILE A 26 -6.53 -16.14 4.43
N ASP A 27 -5.69 -15.65 5.34
CA ASP A 27 -5.94 -15.70 6.78
C ASP A 27 -5.47 -14.39 7.40
N VAL A 28 -6.37 -13.40 7.49
CA VAL A 28 -6.15 -12.15 8.28
C VAL A 28 -7.37 -11.77 9.13
N PHE A 29 -8.42 -12.59 9.10
CA PHE A 29 -9.54 -12.48 10.04
C PHE A 29 -9.30 -13.23 11.37
N TYR A 30 -8.16 -13.91 11.52
CA TYR A 30 -7.82 -14.72 12.70
C TYR A 30 -6.93 -13.98 13.73
N PHE A 31 -6.78 -12.66 13.60
CA PHE A 31 -5.79 -11.92 14.39
C PHE A 31 -6.19 -11.54 15.81
N MET A 32 -7.47 -11.71 16.17
CA MET A 32 -7.98 -11.20 17.44
C MET A 32 -8.54 -12.26 18.39
N ASP A 33 -8.62 -13.53 17.97
CA ASP A 33 -9.01 -14.62 18.87
C ASP A 33 -7.84 -15.60 19.06
N SER A 34 -6.83 -15.16 19.81
CA SER A 34 -5.87 -16.08 20.43
C SER A 34 -5.52 -15.60 21.85
N GLN A 35 -6.43 -15.87 22.78
CA GLN A 35 -6.00 -16.19 24.14
C GLN A 35 -5.19 -17.50 24.11
N THR A 36 -3.92 -17.44 23.67
CA THR A 36 -2.83 -18.32 24.12
C THR A 36 -1.56 -18.00 23.34
N LEU A 37 -0.49 -17.70 24.09
CA LEU A 37 0.85 -17.40 23.59
C LEU A 37 1.42 -18.51 22.67
N SER A 38 1.57 -18.20 21.39
CA SER A 38 2.74 -18.54 20.58
C SER A 38 2.75 -17.60 19.36
N MET A 39 3.54 -16.52 19.42
CA MET A 39 3.58 -15.51 18.35
C MET A 39 4.27 -16.10 17.11
N ASP A 40 3.48 -16.49 16.12
CA ASP A 40 3.95 -16.77 14.77
C ASP A 40 4.41 -15.45 14.10
N PHE A 41 5.38 -15.53 13.20
CA PHE A 41 6.00 -14.39 12.52
C PHE A 41 4.97 -13.49 11.81
N GLY A 42 3.94 -14.10 11.22
CA GLY A 42 2.81 -13.38 10.63
C GLY A 42 2.07 -12.49 11.63
N ASN A 43 2.08 -12.85 12.92
CA ASN A 43 1.42 -12.09 13.97
C ASN A 43 2.18 -10.85 14.40
N ALA A 44 3.51 -10.92 14.43
CA ALA A 44 4.35 -9.77 14.72
C ALA A 44 4.30 -8.73 13.59
N LEU A 45 4.36 -9.19 12.33
CA LEU A 45 4.21 -8.33 11.14
C LEU A 45 2.83 -7.66 11.12
N GLY A 46 1.75 -8.43 11.31
CA GLY A 46 0.38 -7.92 11.35
C GLY A 46 0.20 -6.83 12.40
N LEU A 47 0.66 -7.07 13.64
CA LEU A 47 0.57 -6.09 14.73
C LEU A 47 1.45 -4.84 14.50
N GLY A 48 2.65 -5.02 13.92
CA GLY A 48 3.53 -3.92 13.55
C GLY A 48 2.92 -2.99 12.51
N LEU A 49 2.33 -3.56 11.45
CA LEU A 49 1.63 -2.83 10.40
C LEU A 49 0.36 -2.14 10.93
N ILE A 50 -0.44 -2.83 11.78
CA ILE A 50 -1.60 -2.23 12.46
C ILE A 50 -1.16 -1.00 13.25
N GLY A 51 -0.09 -1.12 14.04
CA GLY A 51 0.46 -0.01 14.81
C GLY A 51 0.83 1.19 13.94
N MET A 52 1.40 0.97 12.75
CA MET A 52 1.74 2.07 11.84
C MET A 52 0.52 2.74 11.20
N ILE A 53 -0.42 1.95 10.68
CA ILE A 53 -1.61 2.47 9.99
C ILE A 53 -2.55 3.19 10.97
N SER A 54 -2.55 2.79 12.24
CA SER A 54 -3.39 3.38 13.29
C SER A 54 -2.79 4.62 13.99
N ARG A 55 -1.47 4.85 13.91
CA ARG A 55 -0.76 5.88 14.70
C ARG A 55 -1.12 7.33 14.32
N PRO A 56 -1.33 7.70 13.04
CA PRO A 56 -1.92 8.98 12.68
C PRO A 56 -3.29 8.81 12.01
N LYS A 57 -4.20 9.77 12.26
CA LYS A 57 -5.55 9.80 11.63
C LYS A 57 -5.51 9.79 10.09
N SER A 58 -4.43 10.29 9.50
CA SER A 58 -4.29 10.40 8.05
C SER A 58 -4.04 9.06 7.34
N HIS A 59 -3.45 8.06 8.00
CA HIS A 59 -3.08 6.79 7.36
C HIS A 59 -4.28 5.89 7.12
N SER A 60 -5.02 5.52 8.16
CA SER A 60 -6.21 4.66 8.00
C SER A 60 -7.26 5.23 7.04
N GLU A 61 -7.35 6.55 6.92
CA GLU A 61 -8.27 7.27 6.03
C GLU A 61 -7.75 7.42 4.57
N ARG A 62 -6.51 7.04 4.25
CA ARG A 62 -5.85 7.25 2.94
C ARG A 62 -5.12 5.98 2.48
N SER A 63 -5.08 5.71 1.17
CA SER A 63 -4.17 4.67 0.68
C SER A 63 -2.72 5.14 0.84
N SER A 64 -1.86 4.29 1.40
CA SER A 64 -0.51 4.66 1.82
C SER A 64 0.52 3.58 1.52
N ILE A 65 1.78 4.01 1.47
CA ILE A 65 2.93 3.12 1.40
C ILE A 65 3.42 2.91 2.83
N VAL A 66 3.66 1.66 3.21
CA VAL A 66 4.28 1.30 4.48
C VAL A 66 5.60 0.62 4.15
N ALA A 67 6.71 1.26 4.48
CA ALA A 67 8.01 0.78 4.02
C ALA A 67 9.11 0.99 5.06
N TRP A 68 10.03 0.04 5.05
CA TRP A 68 11.33 0.11 5.69
C TRP A 68 12.38 -0.10 4.62
N ILE A 69 13.42 0.73 4.60
CA ILE A 69 14.43 0.72 3.55
C ILE A 69 15.75 0.38 4.23
N PRO A 70 16.27 -0.85 4.05
CA PRO A 70 17.55 -1.26 4.60
C PRO A 70 18.68 -0.29 4.22
N GLN A 71 19.59 -0.02 5.14
CA GLN A 71 20.74 0.87 4.86
C GLN A 71 21.70 0.31 3.79
N GLU A 72 21.64 -0.99 3.52
CA GLU A 72 22.40 -1.64 2.47
C GLU A 72 21.90 -1.28 1.06
N ASP A 73 20.61 -0.91 0.93
CA ASP A 73 20.02 -0.51 -0.34
C ASP A 73 20.22 0.98 -0.64
N VAL A 74 20.29 1.82 0.40
CA VAL A 74 20.38 3.28 0.28
C VAL A 74 21.30 3.89 1.33
N ASN A 75 22.14 4.84 0.91
CA ASN A 75 23.17 5.45 1.77
C ASN A 75 22.75 6.77 2.44
N SER A 76 21.53 7.26 2.18
CA SER A 76 21.00 8.47 2.81
C SER A 76 19.48 8.55 2.70
N ARG A 77 18.87 9.42 3.53
CA ARG A 77 17.43 9.74 3.46
C ARG A 77 17.02 10.34 2.13
N ASP A 78 17.85 11.21 1.57
CA ASP A 78 17.59 11.85 0.28
C ASP A 78 17.59 10.83 -0.87
N VAL A 79 18.31 9.72 -0.73
CA VAL A 79 18.30 8.62 -1.70
C VAL A 79 17.15 7.64 -1.42
N ALA A 80 16.77 7.45 -0.16
CA ALA A 80 15.73 6.50 0.25
C ALA A 80 14.36 6.78 -0.40
N HIS A 81 13.92 8.04 -0.46
CA HIS A 81 12.62 8.36 -1.06
C HIS A 81 12.62 8.22 -2.60
N LEU A 82 13.79 8.42 -3.24
CA LEU A 82 13.98 8.21 -4.68
C LEU A 82 13.95 6.71 -4.98
N TRP A 83 14.69 5.92 -4.21
CA TRP A 83 14.69 4.47 -4.30
C TRP A 83 13.27 3.92 -4.16
N LEU A 84 12.50 4.38 -3.16
CA LEU A 84 11.11 3.94 -2.98
C LEU A 84 10.23 4.27 -4.20
N GLY A 85 10.40 5.46 -4.77
CA GLY A 85 9.71 5.88 -5.98
C GLY A 85 10.04 4.97 -7.17
N ASP A 86 11.31 4.60 -7.32
CA ASP A 86 11.78 3.69 -8.37
C ASP A 86 11.24 2.26 -8.18
N GLN A 87 11.24 1.73 -6.95
CA GLN A 87 10.65 0.41 -6.66
C GLN A 87 9.17 0.35 -7.02
N LEU A 88 8.39 1.38 -6.62
CA LEU A 88 6.97 1.46 -6.94
C LEU A 88 6.72 1.63 -8.45
N ARG A 89 7.59 2.38 -9.14
CA ARG A 89 7.53 2.54 -10.60
C ARG A 89 7.74 1.19 -11.29
N ASP A 90 8.80 0.49 -10.93
CA ASP A 90 9.19 -0.76 -11.57
C ASP A 90 8.15 -1.85 -11.30
N ALA A 91 7.65 -1.93 -10.06
CA ALA A 91 6.57 -2.83 -9.68
C ALA A 91 5.27 -2.54 -10.45
N THR A 92 4.90 -1.27 -10.60
CA THR A 92 3.71 -0.88 -11.38
C THR A 92 3.86 -1.22 -12.86
N THR A 93 5.04 -1.00 -13.43
CA THR A 93 5.32 -1.30 -14.85
C THR A 93 5.22 -2.80 -15.11
N LYS A 94 5.83 -3.63 -14.24
CA LYS A 94 5.71 -5.10 -14.31
C LYS A 94 4.26 -5.59 -14.17
N ALA A 95 3.48 -4.97 -13.30
CA ALA A 95 2.06 -5.29 -13.18
C ALA A 95 1.27 -4.98 -14.45
N MET A 96 1.57 -3.85 -15.10
CA MET A 96 0.96 -3.50 -16.40
C MET A 96 1.31 -4.50 -17.50
N GLU A 97 2.57 -4.91 -17.59
CA GLU A 97 3.04 -5.92 -18.54
C GLU A 97 2.34 -7.26 -18.30
N THR A 98 2.28 -7.71 -17.05
CA THR A 98 1.67 -8.99 -16.66
C THR A 98 0.18 -9.03 -16.98
N LEU A 99 -0.53 -7.93 -16.71
CA LEU A 99 -1.97 -7.80 -16.93
C LEU A 99 -2.33 -7.34 -18.35
N LYS A 100 -1.34 -7.27 -19.25
CA LYS A 100 -1.50 -6.92 -20.68
C LYS A 100 -2.26 -5.61 -20.86
N ILE A 101 -1.90 -4.60 -20.07
CA ILE A 101 -2.44 -3.25 -20.14
C ILE A 101 -1.69 -2.52 -21.26
N GLU A 102 -2.36 -2.28 -22.39
CA GLU A 102 -1.77 -1.72 -23.62
C GLU A 102 -1.98 -0.19 -23.69
N GLY A 103 -0.95 0.58 -24.05
CA GLY A 103 -1.09 2.04 -24.22
C GLY A 103 0.21 2.80 -24.03
N GLU A 104 0.20 4.09 -24.38
CA GLU A 104 1.31 5.00 -24.06
C GLU A 104 1.38 5.14 -22.55
N VAL A 105 2.39 4.49 -21.96
CA VAL A 105 2.66 4.65 -20.56
C VAL A 105 3.17 6.07 -20.34
N GLU A 106 2.29 6.95 -19.88
CA GLU A 106 2.65 8.33 -19.55
C GLU A 106 3.44 8.33 -18.25
N PHE A 107 4.76 8.31 -18.38
CA PHE A 107 5.67 8.46 -17.25
C PHE A 107 5.97 9.92 -16.98
N HIS A 108 5.70 10.34 -15.75
CA HIS A 108 6.17 11.62 -15.26
C HIS A 108 6.93 11.37 -13.96
N ASN A 109 8.21 11.01 -14.03
CA ASN A 109 9.09 10.97 -12.86
C ASN A 109 9.82 12.30 -12.75
N ARG A 110 9.29 13.24 -11.96
CA ARG A 110 9.88 14.57 -11.83
C ARG A 110 9.71 15.15 -10.44
N GLU A 111 10.74 15.87 -10.02
CA GLU A 111 10.67 16.75 -8.85
C GLU A 111 9.66 17.87 -9.13
N LYS A 112 8.78 18.10 -8.16
CA LYS A 112 7.78 19.15 -8.14
C LYS A 112 8.08 20.09 -6.99
N LYS A 113 8.34 21.34 -7.34
CA LYS A 113 8.48 22.43 -6.37
C LYS A 113 7.16 23.18 -6.32
N VAL A 114 6.53 23.18 -5.14
CA VAL A 114 5.29 23.91 -4.90
C VAL A 114 5.59 25.00 -3.88
N LEU A 115 5.05 26.19 -4.11
CA LEU A 115 5.19 27.30 -3.16
C LEU A 115 4.57 26.86 -1.82
N PHE A 116 5.34 26.92 -0.72
CA PHE A 116 4.95 26.52 0.64
C PHE A 116 4.81 25.00 0.92
N SER A 117 5.41 24.13 0.11
CA SER A 117 5.53 22.69 0.40
C SER A 117 6.95 22.23 0.04
N GLU A 118 7.41 21.17 0.70
CA GLU A 118 8.68 20.53 0.36
C GLU A 118 8.63 19.98 -1.06
N ALA A 119 9.80 19.90 -1.69
CA ALA A 119 9.89 19.30 -3.01
C ALA A 119 9.50 17.82 -2.93
N TYR A 120 8.64 17.37 -3.85
CA TYR A 120 8.22 15.98 -3.92
C TYR A 120 8.49 15.40 -5.30
N TYR A 121 8.69 14.09 -5.33
CA TYR A 121 8.78 13.34 -6.57
C TYR A 121 7.42 12.78 -6.89
N GLU A 122 6.89 13.17 -8.05
CA GLU A 122 5.69 12.62 -8.62
C GLU A 122 6.11 11.52 -9.59
N THR A 123 5.45 10.36 -9.52
CA THR A 123 5.46 9.34 -10.56
C THR A 123 4.03 9.00 -10.92
N LYS A 124 3.64 9.29 -12.17
CA LYS A 124 2.37 8.87 -12.75
C LYS A 124 2.67 7.78 -13.78
N ILE A 125 1.87 6.72 -13.77
CA ILE A 125 1.95 5.60 -14.70
C ILE A 125 0.51 5.26 -15.10
N THR A 126 0.21 5.30 -16.40
CA THR A 126 -1.16 5.09 -16.90
C THR A 126 -1.17 4.19 -18.12
N GLY A 127 -2.17 3.31 -18.24
CA GLY A 127 -2.39 2.47 -19.41
C GLY A 127 -3.87 2.12 -19.58
N ILE A 128 -4.20 1.40 -20.66
CA ILE A 128 -5.58 1.04 -21.00
C ILE A 128 -5.65 -0.47 -21.27
N LYS A 129 -6.60 -1.18 -20.67
CA LYS A 129 -6.87 -2.59 -21.01
C LYS A 129 -7.58 -2.69 -22.37
N LYS A 130 -7.58 -3.87 -22.97
CA LYS A 130 -8.30 -4.12 -24.25
C LYS A 130 -9.79 -3.82 -24.19
N ASP A 131 -10.40 -3.93 -23.01
CA ASP A 131 -11.79 -3.61 -22.75
C ASP A 131 -12.07 -2.10 -22.59
N GLY A 132 -11.03 -1.25 -22.68
CA GLY A 132 -11.12 0.20 -22.51
C GLY A 132 -10.92 0.68 -21.07
N THR A 133 -10.73 -0.23 -20.11
CA THR A 133 -10.52 0.13 -18.70
C THR A 133 -9.19 0.86 -18.52
N LYS A 134 -9.24 2.07 -17.95
CA LYS A 134 -8.01 2.81 -17.61
C LYS A 134 -7.45 2.31 -16.29
N CYS A 135 -6.18 1.95 -16.30
CA CYS A 135 -5.46 1.47 -15.12
C CYS A 135 -4.19 2.28 -14.92
N GLY A 136 -3.74 2.41 -13.68
CA GLY A 136 -2.55 3.18 -13.38
C GLY A 136 -2.30 3.41 -11.91
N ALA A 137 -1.13 3.94 -11.62
CA ALA A 137 -0.72 4.34 -10.29
C ALA A 137 -0.21 5.79 -10.31
N TYR A 138 -0.51 6.48 -9.21
CA TYR A 138 -0.03 7.79 -8.90
C TYR A 138 0.70 7.75 -7.58
N ILE A 139 2.00 8.03 -7.64
CA ILE A 139 2.95 7.90 -6.53
C ILE A 139 3.50 9.30 -6.22
N ARG A 140 3.51 9.67 -4.95
CA ARG A 140 4.28 10.81 -4.44
C ARG A 140 5.19 10.36 -3.32
N THR A 141 6.47 10.74 -3.39
CA THR A 141 7.44 10.56 -2.30
C THR A 141 8.08 11.90 -1.94
N TYR A 142 8.46 12.04 -0.67
CA TYR A 142 9.08 13.22 -0.09
C TYR A 142 10.34 12.77 0.66
N SER A 143 11.33 13.64 0.82
CA SER A 143 12.53 13.33 1.62
C SER A 143 12.29 13.45 3.13
N ASP A 144 11.43 14.38 3.55
CA ASP A 144 11.12 14.71 4.95
C ASP A 144 10.31 13.63 5.70
N ILE A 145 9.64 12.74 4.96
CA ILE A 145 8.92 11.59 5.51
C ILE A 145 9.82 10.39 5.81
N ILE A 146 11.11 10.46 5.47
CA ILE A 146 12.05 9.38 5.75
C ILE A 146 12.65 9.58 7.14
N SER A 147 12.61 8.54 7.98
CA SER A 147 13.19 8.60 9.32
C SER A 147 14.70 8.78 9.31
N GLU A 148 15.25 9.21 10.44
CA GLU A 148 16.65 8.93 10.78
C GLU A 148 16.95 7.43 10.64
N LEU A 149 18.23 7.10 10.43
CA LEU A 149 18.69 5.72 10.49
C LEU A 149 18.38 5.15 11.88
N LYS A 150 17.75 3.97 11.91
CA LYS A 150 17.37 3.30 13.14
C LYS A 150 17.26 1.79 12.93
N PRO A 151 17.25 0.98 14.00
CA PRO A 151 16.98 -0.44 13.90
C PRO A 151 15.65 -0.70 13.18
N LEU A 152 15.69 -1.59 12.19
CA LEU A 152 14.49 -2.13 11.58
C LEU A 152 13.77 -3.03 12.59
N PRO A 153 12.45 -3.21 12.47
CA PRO A 153 11.75 -4.22 13.25
C PRO A 153 12.35 -5.62 13.01
N ASP A 154 12.54 -6.39 14.07
CA ASP A 154 13.14 -7.73 14.01
C ASP A 154 12.39 -8.69 13.07
N PHE A 155 11.10 -8.46 12.84
CA PHE A 155 10.29 -9.24 11.89
C PHE A 155 10.62 -8.95 10.42
N LEU A 156 11.33 -7.87 10.10
CA LEU A 156 11.79 -7.59 8.74
C LEU A 156 13.23 -8.01 8.56
N ALA A 157 14.09 -7.59 9.49
CA ALA A 157 15.51 -7.92 9.46
C ALA A 157 16.09 -7.74 10.86
N GLN A 158 16.62 -8.83 11.41
CA GLN A 158 17.26 -8.83 12.72
C GLN A 158 18.61 -8.13 12.63
N ASP A 159 18.92 -7.27 13.61
CA ASP A 159 20.19 -6.54 13.73
C ASP A 159 20.54 -5.66 12.52
N THR A 160 19.54 -5.29 11.70
CA THR A 160 19.70 -4.42 10.53
C THR A 160 19.20 -3.02 10.84
N GLU A 161 19.97 -2.01 10.47
CA GLU A 161 19.51 -0.62 10.48
C GLU A 161 18.94 -0.23 9.12
N GLY A 162 18.02 0.73 9.14
CA GLY A 162 17.46 1.29 7.93
C GLY A 162 16.57 2.49 8.21
N TYR A 163 15.83 2.87 7.19
CA TYR A 163 14.98 4.04 7.18
C TYR A 163 13.52 3.63 7.15
N GLN A 164 12.71 4.16 8.05
CA GLN A 164 11.26 3.97 8.01
C GLN A 164 10.62 5.12 7.23
N VAL A 165 9.69 4.78 6.35
CA VAL A 165 8.83 5.76 5.69
C VAL A 165 7.67 6.10 6.64
N TYR A 166 7.60 7.36 7.04
CA TYR A 166 6.53 7.88 7.87
C TYR A 166 5.31 8.28 7.05
N ALA A 167 4.20 8.39 7.77
CA ALA A 167 2.94 8.95 7.30
C ALA A 167 3.03 10.33 6.67
N GLY A 168 4.04 11.09 7.09
CA GLY A 168 4.01 12.54 6.96
C GLY A 168 2.84 13.16 7.73
N ASP A 169 2.40 14.34 7.29
CA ASP A 169 1.31 15.10 7.89
C ASP A 169 0.14 15.32 6.91
N ASP A 170 -0.75 16.27 7.19
CA ASP A 170 -1.88 16.56 6.30
C ASP A 170 -1.46 17.15 4.94
N THR A 171 -0.26 17.72 4.84
CA THR A 171 0.25 18.49 3.69
C THR A 171 1.30 17.70 2.90
N ASN A 172 2.27 17.08 3.58
CA ASN A 172 3.34 16.28 2.98
C ASN A 172 3.18 14.83 3.43
N TYR A 173 2.72 13.94 2.54
CA TYR A 173 2.57 12.51 2.86
C TYR A 173 2.82 11.64 1.63
N PRO A 174 3.46 10.47 1.79
CA PRO A 174 3.62 9.54 0.70
C PRO A 174 2.23 9.12 0.24
N ARG A 175 1.96 9.32 -1.04
CA ARG A 175 0.67 8.98 -1.62
C ARG A 175 0.87 7.86 -2.62
N PHE A 176 0.09 6.81 -2.45
CA PHE A 176 -0.06 5.76 -3.46
C PHE A 176 -1.54 5.64 -3.80
N GLN A 177 -1.87 6.06 -5.01
CA GLN A 177 -3.23 5.99 -5.54
C GLN A 177 -3.21 5.11 -6.78
N VAL A 178 -3.80 3.93 -6.64
CA VAL A 178 -4.07 3.04 -7.77
C VAL A 178 -5.46 3.34 -8.29
N TYR A 179 -5.64 3.15 -9.58
CA TYR A 179 -6.95 3.03 -10.21
C TYR A 179 -6.87 1.94 -11.26
N CYS A 180 -7.91 1.12 -11.35
CA CYS A 180 -8.14 0.15 -12.42
C CYS A 180 -9.61 -0.25 -12.27
N PHE A 181 -10.48 0.76 -12.38
CA PHE A 181 -11.91 0.61 -12.12
C PHE A 181 -12.59 0.36 -13.46
N SER A 182 -13.12 -0.85 -13.59
CA SER A 182 -14.05 -1.25 -14.66
C SER A 182 -15.47 -1.31 -14.06
N ASP A 183 -16.37 -2.06 -14.68
CA ASP A 183 -17.67 -2.42 -14.07
C ASP A 183 -17.50 -3.23 -12.76
N SER A 184 -16.31 -3.76 -12.46
CA SER A 184 -15.99 -4.45 -11.19
C SER A 184 -14.80 -3.86 -10.44
N LEU A 185 -14.86 -3.94 -9.11
CA LEU A 185 -13.76 -3.62 -8.18
C LEU A 185 -12.67 -4.71 -8.13
N GLU A 186 -12.91 -5.87 -8.74
CA GLU A 186 -11.93 -6.96 -8.80
C GLU A 186 -10.68 -6.55 -9.56
N GLN A 187 -10.84 -5.79 -10.65
CA GLN A 187 -9.71 -5.30 -11.43
C GLN A 187 -8.80 -4.37 -10.62
N TYR A 188 -9.38 -3.61 -9.67
CA TYR A 188 -8.61 -2.78 -8.75
C TYR A 188 -7.75 -3.64 -7.79
N VAL A 189 -8.37 -4.66 -7.19
CA VAL A 189 -7.70 -5.57 -6.25
C VAL A 189 -6.64 -6.39 -6.97
N GLU A 190 -6.95 -6.94 -8.15
CA GLU A 190 -6.02 -7.68 -9.01
C GLU A 190 -4.82 -6.81 -9.37
N PHE A 191 -5.05 -5.60 -9.87
CA PHE A 191 -3.96 -4.70 -10.27
C PHE A 191 -3.08 -4.30 -9.08
N THR A 192 -3.67 -3.93 -7.94
CA THR A 192 -2.91 -3.56 -6.74
C THR A 192 -2.12 -4.75 -6.17
N THR A 193 -2.71 -5.95 -6.22
CA THR A 193 -2.05 -7.19 -5.82
C THR A 193 -0.86 -7.50 -6.73
N GLU A 194 -1.03 -7.34 -8.04
CA GLU A 194 0.04 -7.56 -9.01
C GLU A 194 1.19 -6.56 -8.83
N ILE A 195 0.90 -5.29 -8.50
CA ILE A 195 1.94 -4.33 -8.11
C ILE A 195 2.70 -4.86 -6.89
N SER A 196 1.99 -5.30 -5.85
CA SER A 196 2.64 -5.74 -4.61
C SER A 196 3.59 -6.94 -4.80
N LYS A 197 3.31 -7.86 -5.74
CA LYS A 197 4.18 -9.02 -6.03
C LYS A 197 5.61 -8.65 -6.38
N SER A 198 5.80 -7.48 -6.98
CA SER A 198 7.10 -7.03 -7.49
C SER A 198 7.81 -6.08 -6.53
N LEU A 199 7.25 -5.81 -5.35
CA LEU A 199 7.88 -4.95 -4.34
C LEU A 199 8.92 -5.73 -3.52
N PRO A 200 9.93 -5.03 -2.96
CA PRO A 200 10.84 -5.61 -1.97
C PRO A 200 10.10 -6.02 -0.69
N GLU A 201 10.57 -7.08 -0.01
CA GLU A 201 9.95 -7.66 1.21
C GLU A 201 9.66 -6.65 2.33
N THR A 202 10.32 -5.50 2.31
CA THR A 202 10.19 -4.44 3.30
C THR A 202 9.19 -3.34 2.91
N VAL A 203 8.49 -3.48 1.77
CA VAL A 203 7.54 -2.49 1.22
C VAL A 203 6.16 -3.10 1.05
N PHE A 204 5.19 -2.51 1.74
CA PHE A 204 3.79 -2.92 1.76
C PHE A 204 2.89 -1.79 1.26
N LEU A 205 1.76 -2.16 0.67
CA LEU A 205 0.74 -1.19 0.25
C LEU A 205 -0.47 -1.31 1.17
N TYR A 206 -0.99 -0.17 1.61
CA TYR A 206 -2.28 -0.12 2.29
C TYR A 206 -3.28 0.63 1.42
N THR A 207 -4.47 0.06 1.26
CA THR A 207 -5.60 0.77 0.65
C THR A 207 -6.67 0.96 1.69
N ARG A 208 -7.13 2.21 1.84
CA ARG A 208 -8.33 2.53 2.62
C ARG A 208 -9.57 1.86 2.05
N LEU A 209 -10.71 2.02 2.73
CA LEU A 209 -12.01 1.73 2.14
C LEU A 209 -12.20 2.51 0.83
N ILE A 210 -12.45 1.77 -0.25
CA ILE A 210 -12.76 2.31 -1.57
C ILE A 210 -14.24 2.07 -1.85
N LYS A 211 -14.91 3.13 -2.27
CA LYS A 211 -16.31 3.09 -2.71
C LYS A 211 -16.34 3.42 -4.19
N TYR A 212 -16.98 2.57 -4.97
CA TYR A 212 -17.20 2.78 -6.39
C TYR A 212 -18.60 2.28 -6.73
N ASP A 213 -19.49 3.21 -7.08
CA ASP A 213 -20.93 2.98 -7.18
C ASP A 213 -21.48 2.28 -5.91
N ASP A 214 -22.22 1.18 -6.06
CA ASP A 214 -22.76 0.39 -4.95
C ASP A 214 -21.73 -0.62 -4.37
N ASN A 215 -20.57 -0.74 -5.01
CA ASN A 215 -19.54 -1.70 -4.62
C ASN A 215 -18.52 -1.09 -3.64
N HIS A 216 -17.97 -1.95 -2.78
CA HIS A 216 -16.99 -1.56 -1.77
C HIS A 216 -15.78 -2.49 -1.77
N VAL A 217 -14.57 -1.93 -1.73
CA VAL A 217 -13.37 -2.68 -1.32
C VAL A 217 -13.07 -2.28 0.12
N PRO A 218 -13.08 -3.23 1.08
CA PRO A 218 -12.70 -2.93 2.46
C PRO A 218 -11.25 -2.44 2.53
N PRO A 219 -10.81 -1.87 3.66
CA PRO A 219 -9.40 -1.63 3.88
C PRO A 219 -8.58 -2.92 3.73
N MET A 220 -7.45 -2.85 3.02
CA MET A 220 -6.59 -3.99 2.74
C MET A 220 -5.12 -3.60 2.84
N VAL A 221 -4.31 -4.54 3.29
CA VAL A 221 -2.86 -4.52 3.13
C VAL A 221 -2.50 -5.45 1.98
N TYR A 222 -1.60 -5.05 1.10
CA TYR A 222 -1.07 -5.90 0.04
C TYR A 222 0.37 -6.24 0.39
N ASP A 223 0.61 -7.53 0.55
CA ASP A 223 1.86 -8.14 0.98
C ASP A 223 2.31 -9.11 -0.12
N HIS A 224 3.22 -8.65 -0.98
CA HIS A 224 3.92 -9.49 -1.96
C HIS A 224 3.02 -10.43 -2.78
N GLY A 225 1.88 -9.91 -3.24
CA GLY A 225 0.90 -10.67 -4.02
C GLY A 225 -0.24 -11.28 -3.23
N LYS A 226 -0.32 -11.00 -1.94
CA LYS A 226 -1.45 -11.37 -1.08
C LYS A 226 -2.23 -10.12 -0.70
N ALA A 227 -3.53 -10.13 -0.93
CA ALA A 227 -4.43 -9.09 -0.50
C ALA A 227 -5.02 -9.48 0.86
N LEU A 228 -4.53 -8.87 1.91
CA LEU A 228 -4.83 -9.15 3.30
C LEU A 228 -5.92 -8.21 3.81
N PHE A 229 -7.08 -8.76 4.19
CA PHE A 229 -8.15 -7.94 4.77
C PHE A 229 -7.71 -7.29 6.07
N PHE A 230 -7.93 -5.98 6.18
CA PHE A 230 -7.66 -5.25 7.39
C PHE A 230 -8.97 -4.92 8.08
N LEU A 231 -9.35 -5.73 9.07
CA LEU A 231 -10.41 -5.38 9.99
C LEU A 231 -9.85 -4.65 11.21
N VAL A 232 -10.52 -3.56 11.57
CA VAL A 232 -10.35 -2.93 12.88
C VAL A 232 -11.61 -3.23 13.68
N GLU A 233 -11.47 -4.02 14.74
CA GLU A 233 -12.56 -4.22 15.70
C GLU A 233 -12.83 -2.91 16.46
N LYS A 234 -14.09 -2.65 16.77
CA LYS A 234 -14.50 -1.46 17.51
C LYS A 234 -14.68 -1.82 18.98
N ASP A 235 -14.09 -1.01 19.86
CA ASP A 235 -14.48 -0.92 21.28
C ASP A 235 -15.95 -0.48 21.45
#